data_AF-M0HHM1-F1
#
_entry.id   AF-M0HHM1-F1
#
_cell.length_a   1.000
_cell.length_b   1.000
_cell.length_c   1.000
_cell.angle_alpha   90.00
_cell.angle_beta   90.00
_cell.angle_gamma   90.00
#
_symmetry.space_group_name_H-M   'P 1'
#
loop_
_entity.id
_entity.type
_entity.pdbx_description
1 polymer ?
#
loop_
_entity_poly.entity_id
_entity_poly.type
_entity_poly.pdbx_seq_one_letter_code
_entity_poly.pdbx_strand_id
1 'polypeptide(L)'
;MENASRRSVVGLSALAFAVCFGALTALRELQAAPPTSVQSLVVDVALLLLVAAIAYFVYRGGGAIESWILALGPSLAFAFNLFIPVSAMESIMWVLYPLGSGVLISVLLGGMGFGVGYAGRTLRKAQGVVESS
;
A
#
# COMPACT_ATOMS: atom_id res chain seq x y z
N MET A 1 -22.64 -11.32 -5.78
CA MET A 1 -22.12 -9.93 -5.92
C MET A 1 -20.68 -9.76 -5.40
N GLU A 2 -20.04 -10.80 -4.86
CA GLU A 2 -18.69 -10.74 -4.25
C GLU A 2 -17.54 -10.48 -5.27
N ASN A 3 -17.67 -11.00 -6.50
CA ASN A 3 -16.62 -10.91 -7.53
C ASN A 3 -16.42 -9.50 -8.12
N ALA A 4 -17.46 -8.66 -8.12
CA ALA A 4 -17.39 -7.30 -8.69
C ALA A 4 -16.54 -6.36 -7.81
N SER A 5 -16.68 -6.49 -6.48
CA SER A 5 -15.86 -5.75 -5.51
C SER A 5 -14.39 -6.13 -5.63
N ARG A 6 -14.08 -7.43 -5.73
CA ARG A 6 -12.70 -7.92 -5.85
C ARG A 6 -12.01 -7.45 -7.13
N ARG A 7 -12.69 -7.52 -8.28
CA ARG A 7 -12.16 -6.97 -9.54
C ARG A 7 -11.89 -5.47 -9.44
N SER A 8 -12.76 -4.72 -8.76
CA SER A 8 -12.58 -3.28 -8.57
C SER A 8 -11.37 -2.97 -7.68
N VAL A 9 -11.16 -3.74 -6.60
CA VAL A 9 -9.99 -3.60 -5.71
C VAL A 9 -8.69 -3.96 -6.43
N VAL A 10 -8.68 -5.04 -7.22
CA VAL A 10 -7.52 -5.41 -8.05
C VAL A 10 -7.22 -4.31 -9.07
N GLY A 11 -8.24 -3.76 -9.72
CA GLY A 11 -8.10 -2.64 -10.65
C GLY A 11 -7.54 -1.38 -9.98
N LEU A 12 -8.03 -1.03 -8.79
CA LEU A 12 -7.49 0.08 -8.00
C LEU A 12 -6.04 -0.15 -7.60
N SER A 13 -5.70 -1.35 -7.16
CA SER A 13 -4.34 -1.71 -6.76
C SER A 13 -3.37 -1.64 -7.95
N ALA A 14 -3.79 -2.15 -9.12
CA ALA A 14 -3.00 -2.06 -10.35
C ALA A 14 -2.83 -0.61 -10.82
N LEU A 15 -3.87 0.23 -10.71
CA LEU A 15 -3.79 1.64 -11.04
C LEU A 15 -2.87 2.39 -10.06
N ALA A 16 -2.98 2.11 -8.76
CA ALA A 16 -2.10 2.67 -7.75
C ALA A 16 -0.65 2.23 -7.96
N PHE A 17 -0.41 0.97 -8.34
CA PHE A 17 0.91 0.50 -8.78
C PHE A 17 1.44 1.33 -9.94
N ALA A 18 0.68 1.48 -11.02
CA ALA A 18 1.12 2.20 -12.21
C ALA A 18 1.43 3.68 -11.92
N VAL A 19 0.58 4.34 -11.13
CA VAL A 19 0.77 5.73 -10.72
C VAL A 19 2.00 5.89 -9.82
N CYS A 20 2.14 5.07 -8.78
CA CYS A 20 3.30 5.11 -7.88
C CYS A 20 4.60 4.80 -8.63
N PHE A 21 4.60 3.75 -9.45
CA PHE A 21 5.78 3.33 -10.21
C PHE A 21 6.21 4.40 -11.22
N GLY A 22 5.25 4.96 -11.98
CA GLY A 22 5.51 6.04 -12.92
C GLY A 22 6.03 7.31 -12.24
N ALA A 23 5.42 7.73 -11.15
CA ALA A 23 5.84 8.92 -10.40
C ALA A 23 7.25 8.75 -9.82
N LEU A 24 7.54 7.60 -9.20
CA LEU A 24 8.86 7.32 -8.64
C LEU A 24 9.95 7.21 -9.71
N THR A 25 9.63 6.63 -10.87
CA THR A 25 10.53 6.54 -12.01
C THR A 25 10.80 7.93 -12.60
N ALA A 26 9.77 8.76 -12.77
CA ALA A 26 9.93 10.13 -13.26
C ALA A 26 10.79 10.98 -12.31
N LEU A 27 10.57 10.87 -10.99
CA LEU A 27 11.41 11.55 -9.99
C LEU A 27 12.88 11.11 -10.07
N ARG A 28 13.14 9.83 -10.37
CA ARG A 28 14.49 9.32 -10.57
C ARG A 28 15.13 9.86 -11.85
N GLU A 29 14.42 9.85 -12.97
CA GLU A 29 14.93 10.33 -14.27
C GLU A 29 15.19 11.83 -14.28
N LEU A 30 14.38 12.60 -13.57
CA LEU A 30 14.51 14.05 -13.49
C LEU A 30 15.73 14.52 -12.67
N GLN A 31 16.53 13.61 -12.10
CA GLN A 31 17.72 13.91 -11.27
C GLN A 31 17.51 14.96 -10.17
N ALA A 32 16.26 15.24 -9.83
CA ALA A 32 15.93 15.86 -8.57
C ALA A 32 16.29 14.80 -7.52
N ALA A 33 17.51 14.85 -7.02
CA ALA A 33 17.90 14.17 -5.80
C ALA A 33 17.58 15.16 -4.67
N PRO A 34 16.30 15.27 -4.23
CA PRO A 34 16.02 16.08 -3.07
C PRO A 34 16.83 15.52 -1.90
N PRO A 35 17.21 16.35 -0.93
CA PRO A 35 17.96 15.91 0.25
C PRO A 35 17.35 14.65 0.86
N THR A 36 18.17 13.76 1.43
CA THR A 36 17.74 12.48 2.03
C THR A 36 16.59 12.65 3.03
N SER A 37 16.57 13.76 3.77
CA SER A 37 15.48 14.12 4.68
C SER A 37 14.14 14.32 3.98
N VAL A 38 14.13 14.95 2.79
CA VAL A 38 12.92 15.17 1.99
C VAL A 38 12.43 13.86 1.38
N GLN A 39 13.34 12.98 0.95
CA GLN A 39 12.98 11.65 0.46
C GLN A 39 12.33 10.80 1.56
N SER A 40 12.91 10.80 2.76
CA SER A 40 12.34 10.10 3.93
C SER A 40 10.95 10.62 4.25
N LEU A 41 10.79 11.95 4.31
CA LEU A 41 9.50 12.57 4.60
C LEU A 41 8.42 12.16 3.58
N VAL A 42 8.75 12.18 2.28
CA VAL A 42 7.81 11.78 1.22
C VAL A 42 7.39 10.32 1.37
N VAL A 43 8.34 9.42 1.68
CA VAL A 43 8.06 8.00 1.90
C VAL A 43 7.19 7.81 3.15
N ASP A 44 7.50 8.48 4.25
CA ASP A 44 6.75 8.40 5.50
C ASP A 44 5.31 8.91 5.33
N VAL A 45 5.13 10.03 4.62
CA VAL A 45 3.80 10.58 4.31
C VAL A 45 3.01 9.63 3.40
N ALA A 46 3.64 9.08 2.37
CA ALA A 46 2.99 8.11 1.48
C ALA A 46 2.55 6.85 2.23
N LEU A 47 3.39 6.35 3.14
CA LEU A 47 3.09 5.23 4.03
C LEU A 47 1.88 5.52 4.91
N LEU A 48 1.86 6.68 5.57
CA LEU A 48 0.75 7.09 6.43
C LEU A 48 -0.57 7.19 5.64
N LEU A 49 -0.54 7.81 4.46
CA LEU A 49 -1.71 7.92 3.60
C LEU A 49 -2.24 6.55 3.16
N LEU A 50 -1.34 5.62 2.83
CA LEU A 50 -1.73 4.26 2.45
C LEU A 50 -2.37 3.51 3.62
N VAL A 51 -1.77 3.57 4.81
CA VAL A 51 -2.33 2.96 6.02
C VAL A 51 -3.70 3.57 6.35
N ALA A 52 -3.84 4.89 6.25
CA ALA A 52 -5.11 5.58 6.48
C ALA A 52 -6.18 5.19 5.45
N ALA A 53 -5.83 5.08 4.17
CA ALA A 53 -6.74 4.65 3.11
C ALA A 53 -7.25 3.21 3.35
N ILE A 54 -6.36 2.30 3.72
CA ILE A 54 -6.72 0.92 4.07
C ILE A 54 -7.59 0.89 5.32
N ALA A 55 -7.23 1.63 6.37
CA ALA A 55 -8.02 1.71 7.60
C ALA A 55 -9.43 2.23 7.33
N TYR A 56 -9.57 3.25 6.48
CA TYR A 56 -10.86 3.78 6.07
C TYR A 56 -11.68 2.78 5.26
N PHE A 57 -11.05 2.05 4.34
CA PHE A 57 -11.69 0.99 3.57
C PHE A 57 -12.25 -0.10 4.49
N VAL A 58 -11.47 -0.55 5.48
CA VAL A 58 -11.90 -1.56 6.47
C VAL A 58 -12.97 -1.03 7.39
N TYR A 59 -12.85 0.22 7.84
CA TYR A 59 -13.87 0.89 8.62
C TYR A 59 -15.23 0.94 7.90
N ARG A 60 -15.24 1.15 6.59
CA ARG A 60 -16.44 1.09 5.72
C ARG A 60 -16.98 -0.32 5.47
N GLY A 61 -16.30 -1.36 5.94
CA GLY A 61 -16.73 -2.75 5.80
C GLY A 61 -15.90 -3.60 4.85
N GLY A 62 -14.77 -3.09 4.37
CA GLY A 62 -13.80 -3.84 3.59
C GLY A 62 -13.21 -5.03 4.36
N GLY A 63 -12.87 -6.11 3.64
CA GLY A 63 -12.27 -7.31 4.20
C GLY A 63 -10.74 -7.26 4.31
N ALA A 64 -10.17 -8.18 5.08
CA ALA A 64 -8.73 -8.27 5.31
C ALA A 64 -7.93 -8.59 4.04
N ILE A 65 -8.46 -9.49 3.19
CA ILE A 65 -7.80 -9.89 1.94
C ILE A 65 -7.78 -8.73 0.95
N GLU A 66 -8.90 -8.01 0.83
CA GLU A 66 -9.02 -6.85 -0.06
C GLU A 66 -8.09 -5.71 0.38
N SER A 67 -7.93 -5.53 1.69
CA SER A 67 -6.98 -4.56 2.29
C SER A 67 -5.53 -4.88 1.93
N TRP A 68 -5.17 -6.16 1.99
CA TRP A 68 -3.85 -6.63 1.59
C TRP A 68 -3.60 -6.44 0.08
N ILE A 69 -4.57 -6.82 -0.77
CA ILE A 69 -4.49 -6.61 -2.22
C ILE A 69 -4.33 -5.12 -2.55
N LEU A 70 -5.03 -4.23 -1.84
CA LEU A 70 -4.92 -2.79 -2.03
C LEU A 70 -3.52 -2.26 -1.71
N ALA A 71 -2.86 -2.81 -0.67
CA ALA A 71 -1.49 -2.46 -0.28
C ALA A 71 -0.43 -3.03 -1.23
N LEU A 72 -0.74 -4.14 -1.92
CA LEU A 72 0.20 -4.89 -2.73
C LEU A 72 0.74 -4.09 -3.92
N GLY A 73 -0.12 -3.35 -4.62
CA GLY A 73 0.27 -2.51 -5.76
C GLY A 73 1.31 -1.44 -5.39
N PRO A 74 1.01 -0.51 -4.47
CA PRO A 74 1.97 0.49 -4.02
C PRO A 74 3.27 -0.11 -3.47
N SER A 75 3.17 -1.22 -2.73
CA SER A 75 4.34 -1.88 -2.13
C SER A 75 5.27 -2.50 -3.18
N LEU A 76 4.70 -3.13 -4.21
CA LEU A 76 5.48 -3.63 -5.35
C LEU A 76 6.09 -2.50 -6.15
N ALA A 77 5.34 -1.42 -6.41
CA ALA A 77 5.86 -0.26 -7.13
C ALA A 77 7.08 0.35 -6.42
N PHE A 78 7.00 0.49 -5.10
CA PHE A 78 8.11 0.96 -4.28
C PHE A 78 9.30 0.01 -4.33
N ALA A 79 9.08 -1.29 -4.11
CA ALA A 79 10.13 -2.29 -4.14
C ALA A 79 10.84 -2.34 -5.50
N PHE A 80 10.10 -2.48 -6.60
CA PHE A 80 10.68 -2.47 -7.95
C PHE A 80 11.46 -1.19 -8.20
N ASN A 81 10.91 -0.02 -7.84
CA ASN A 81 11.63 1.23 -8.01
C ASN A 81 12.97 1.21 -7.24
N LEU A 82 13.00 0.71 -6.00
CA LEU A 82 14.21 0.66 -5.19
C LEU A 82 15.30 -0.24 -5.79
N PHE A 83 14.90 -1.35 -6.42
CA PHE A 83 15.83 -2.35 -6.99
C PHE A 83 16.24 -2.09 -8.45
N ILE A 84 15.53 -1.25 -9.22
CA ILE A 84 15.89 -0.90 -10.62
C ILE A 84 17.37 -0.48 -10.84
N PRO A 85 18.00 0.35 -9.97
CA PRO A 85 19.39 0.76 -10.18
C PRO A 85 20.38 -0.40 -9.98
N VAL A 86 19.94 -1.44 -9.25
CA VAL A 86 20.75 -2.59 -8.86
C VAL A 86 20.49 -3.81 -9.76
N SER A 87 19.35 -3.84 -10.45
CA SER A 87 18.95 -4.93 -11.35
C SER A 87 19.67 -4.95 -12.71
N ALA A 88 20.70 -4.14 -12.90
CA ALA A 88 21.54 -4.15 -14.10
C ALA A 88 22.45 -5.41 -14.22
N MET A 89 22.31 -6.38 -13.32
CA MET A 89 23.08 -7.62 -13.29
C MET A 89 22.21 -8.81 -13.71
N GLU A 90 22.71 -9.66 -14.63
CA GLU A 90 22.02 -10.72 -15.38
C GLU A 90 21.44 -11.91 -14.57
N SER A 91 21.08 -11.74 -13.29
CA SER A 91 20.58 -12.82 -12.44
C SER A 91 19.09 -12.70 -12.13
N ILE A 92 18.36 -13.83 -12.26
CA ILE A 92 16.94 -13.95 -11.91
C ILE A 92 16.63 -13.57 -10.44
N MET A 93 17.63 -13.64 -9.56
CA MET A 93 17.51 -13.24 -8.16
C MET A 93 17.10 -11.77 -8.02
N TRP A 94 17.47 -10.90 -8.96
CA TRP A 94 17.12 -9.48 -8.95
C TRP A 94 15.65 -9.19 -9.23
N VAL A 95 14.91 -10.15 -9.78
CA VAL A 95 13.45 -10.05 -9.92
C VAL A 95 12.76 -10.58 -8.65
N LEU A 96 13.34 -11.59 -8.00
CA LEU A 96 12.77 -12.20 -6.80
C LEU A 96 12.87 -11.30 -5.56
N TYR A 97 13.95 -10.52 -5.42
CA TYR A 97 14.10 -9.59 -4.29
C TYR A 97 12.98 -8.54 -4.21
N PRO A 98 12.70 -7.73 -5.25
CA PRO A 98 11.62 -6.75 -5.22
C PRO A 98 10.24 -7.40 -5.04
N LEU A 99 10.01 -8.58 -5.61
CA LEU A 99 8.77 -9.35 -5.40
C LEU A 99 8.62 -9.74 -3.92
N GLY A 100 9.64 -10.37 -3.34
CA GLY A 100 9.64 -10.83 -1.95
C GLY A 100 9.48 -9.66 -0.96
N SER A 101 10.24 -8.58 -1.15
CA SER A 101 10.14 -7.40 -0.29
C SER A 101 8.80 -6.68 -0.46
N GLY A 102 8.29 -6.54 -1.69
CA GLY A 102 7.01 -5.89 -1.96
C GLY A 102 5.84 -6.64 -1.33
N VAL A 103 5.84 -7.98 -1.40
CA VAL A 103 4.87 -8.83 -0.70
C VAL A 103 4.97 -8.63 0.82
N LEU A 104 6.18 -8.67 1.39
CA LEU A 104 6.36 -8.53 2.83
C LEU A 104 5.89 -7.16 3.34
N ILE A 105 6.24 -6.09 2.64
CA ILE A 105 5.79 -4.72 2.94
C ILE A 105 4.26 -4.64 2.86
N SER A 106 3.64 -5.23 1.83
CA SER A 106 2.18 -5.22 1.68
C SER A 106 1.45 -5.92 2.83
N VAL A 107 2.01 -7.01 3.36
CA VAL A 107 1.43 -7.73 4.50
C VAL A 107 1.46 -6.84 5.74
N LEU A 108 2.58 -6.17 6.00
CA LEU A 108 2.73 -5.27 7.14
C LEU A 108 1.76 -4.08 7.05
N LEU A 109 1.70 -3.41 5.90
CA LEU A 109 0.85 -2.23 5.71
C LEU A 109 -0.63 -2.58 5.66
N GLY A 110 -0.97 -3.66 4.93
CA GLY A 110 -2.33 -4.20 4.89
C GLY A 110 -2.82 -4.62 6.28
N GLY A 111 -1.97 -5.29 7.05
CA GLY A 111 -2.25 -5.70 8.43
C GLY A 111 -2.44 -4.52 9.37
N MET A 112 -1.56 -3.52 9.30
CA MET A 112 -1.62 -2.32 10.14
C MET A 112 -2.89 -1.50 9.83
N GLY A 113 -3.17 -1.24 8.56
CA GLY A 113 -4.40 -0.55 8.13
C GLY A 113 -5.66 -1.33 8.54
N PHE A 114 -5.65 -2.65 8.39
CA PHE A 114 -6.76 -3.50 8.83
C PHE A 114 -6.99 -3.42 10.34
N GLY A 115 -5.94 -3.52 11.15
CA GLY A 115 -6.05 -3.41 12.61
C GLY A 115 -6.67 -2.08 13.04
N VAL A 116 -6.19 -0.97 12.49
CA VAL A 116 -6.72 0.38 12.79
C VAL A 116 -8.18 0.51 12.36
N GLY A 117 -8.52 0.09 11.14
CA GLY A 117 -9.89 0.16 10.62
C GLY A 117 -10.87 -0.72 11.40
N TYR A 118 -10.43 -1.90 11.82
CA TYR A 118 -11.23 -2.82 12.64
C TYR A 118 -11.46 -2.27 14.05
N ALA A 119 -10.43 -1.71 14.69
CA ALA A 119 -10.56 -1.04 15.99
C ALA A 119 -11.54 0.14 15.92
N GLY A 120 -11.45 0.99 14.89
CA GLY A 120 -12.42 2.09 14.70
C GLY A 120 -13.85 1.60 14.51
N ARG A 121 -14.04 0.51 13.74
CA ARG A 121 -15.37 -0.07 13.50
C ARG A 121 -15.98 -0.68 14.76
N THR A 122 -15.17 -1.32 15.60
CA THR A 122 -15.61 -1.92 16.87
C THR A 122 -15.98 -0.84 17.89
N LEU A 123 -15.18 0.23 18.01
CA LEU A 123 -15.49 1.37 18.87
C LEU A 123 -16.82 2.05 18.50
N ARG A 124 -17.07 2.29 17.21
CA ARG A 124 -18.34 2.87 16.74
C ARG A 124 -19.55 1.99 17.10
N LYS A 125 -19.42 0.67 16.95
CA LYS A 125 -20.48 -0.27 17.34
C LYS A 125 -20.74 -0.22 18.84
N ALA A 126 -19.70 -0.13 19.66
CA ALA A 126 -19.84 0.00 21.11
C ALA A 126 -20.55 1.31 21.50
N GLN A 127 -20.21 2.44 20.87
CA GLN A 127 -20.87 3.73 21.12
C GLN A 127 -22.35 3.73 20.71
N GLY A 128 -22.69 3.13 19.57
CA GLY A 128 -24.09 3.04 19.12
C GLY A 128 -24.98 2.18 20.02
N VAL A 129 -24.41 1.18 20.71
CA VAL A 129 -25.14 0.37 21.71
C VAL A 129 -25.41 1.16 22.99
N VAL A 130 -24.46 2.01 23.39
CA VAL A 130 -24.57 2.87 24.58
C VAL A 130 -25.63 3.96 24.38
N GLU A 131 -25.73 4.57 23.19
CA GLU A 131 -26.78 5.57 22.90
C GLU A 131 -28.19 4.98 22.78
N SER A 132 -28.32 3.67 22.56
CA SER A 132 -29.62 2.99 22.42
C SER A 132 -30.15 2.33 23.70
N SER A 133 -29.41 2.41 24.80
CA SER A 133 -29.75 1.82 26.11
C SER A 133 -30.24 2.89 27.08
#